data_AF-A0A847AEC1-F1
#
_entry.id   AF-A0A847AEC1-F1
#
_cell.length_a   1.000
_cell.length_b   1.000
_cell.length_c   1.000
_cell.angle_alpha   90.00
_cell.angle_beta   90.00
_cell.angle_gamma   90.00
#
_symmetry.space_group_name_H-M   'P 1'
#
loop_
_entity.id
_entity.type
_entity.pdbx_description
1 polymer ?
#
loop_
_entity_poly.entity_id
_entity_poly.type
_entity_poly.pdbx_seq_one_letter_code
_entity_poly.pdbx_strand_id
1 'polypeptide(L)'
;MDDNRLKEIWQDLDKRLADLDFEAIWPGFAPVDFALYTSDVMCFRGELAGKPDSFFGNTSVDYQGARIAIWNLSGTKIESPDSLDRLAANLVHEMFHAFQHREGETRFANDLELLLYPQNEILTAWTSRESAILPASALYRGQDPEKNALQSLRSIAAVRAAKSQLSGGATINELRVETTEGLAEYAGYRGLCQINSELAARQLFYYKDQLFEGDYLFDIRRRCYFSGILLAITADKAGLPVPHPLQAKKTFWELLDISPGPIEPLSSQELSLAASLTALENERRTTLLAGFQERFQQKRPVQARIVGYDPMNLTRIDDYLISTHILMIEEGGVTKTLMGDQLLLMKTEDERQVEAVFFETA
;
A
#
# COMPACT_ATOMS: atom_id res chain seq x y z
N MET A 1 -20.04 5.00 -17.13
CA MET A 1 -20.44 3.59 -17.18
C MET A 1 -21.94 3.55 -16.94
N ASP A 2 -22.71 2.87 -17.78
CA ASP A 2 -24.15 2.72 -17.53
C ASP A 2 -24.43 1.58 -16.55
N ASP A 3 -25.62 1.60 -15.95
CA ASP A 3 -26.05 0.66 -14.90
C ASP A 3 -26.11 -0.80 -15.38
N ASN A 4 -26.43 -1.03 -16.65
CA ASN A 4 -26.45 -2.37 -17.24
C ASN A 4 -25.03 -2.93 -17.30
N ARG A 5 -24.08 -2.11 -17.75
CA ARG A 5 -22.66 -2.51 -17.80
C ARG A 5 -22.10 -2.79 -16.41
N LEU A 6 -22.49 -2.01 -15.40
CA LEU A 6 -22.11 -2.27 -14.00
C LEU A 6 -22.59 -3.65 -13.53
N LYS A 7 -23.84 -4.00 -13.83
CA LYS A 7 -24.44 -5.30 -13.48
C LYS A 7 -23.80 -6.46 -14.24
N GLU A 8 -23.50 -6.30 -15.53
CA GLU A 8 -22.76 -7.29 -16.32
C GLU A 8 -21.37 -7.57 -15.73
N ILE A 9 -20.60 -6.52 -15.44
CA ILE A 9 -19.27 -6.66 -14.82
C ILE A 9 -19.38 -7.37 -13.48
N TRP A 10 -20.37 -7.00 -12.65
CA TRP A 10 -20.61 -7.67 -11.37
C TRP A 10 -20.85 -9.18 -11.55
N GLN A 11 -21.71 -9.57 -12.49
CA GLN A 11 -22.02 -10.99 -12.76
C GLN A 11 -20.82 -11.77 -13.28
N ASP A 12 -19.99 -11.16 -14.11
CA ASP A 12 -18.79 -11.80 -14.63
C ASP A 12 -17.73 -11.99 -13.53
N LEU A 13 -17.58 -11.02 -12.63
CA LEU A 13 -16.69 -11.16 -11.47
C LEU A 13 -17.21 -12.19 -10.47
N ASP A 14 -18.52 -12.22 -10.21
CA ASP A 14 -19.14 -13.19 -9.30
C ASP A 14 -18.85 -14.63 -9.74
N LYS A 15 -19.00 -14.93 -11.03
CA LYS A 15 -18.63 -16.25 -11.60
C LYS A 15 -17.15 -16.57 -11.41
N ARG A 16 -16.27 -15.62 -11.71
CA ARG A 16 -14.81 -15.80 -11.59
C ARG A 16 -14.38 -16.07 -10.16
N LEU A 17 -14.97 -15.36 -9.21
CA LEU A 17 -14.68 -15.52 -7.80
C LEU A 17 -15.26 -16.84 -7.26
N ALA A 18 -16.42 -17.29 -7.75
CA ALA A 18 -17.02 -18.56 -7.36
C ALA A 18 -16.17 -19.79 -7.74
N ASP A 19 -15.35 -19.68 -8.79
CA ASP A 19 -14.47 -20.76 -9.26
C ASP A 19 -13.11 -20.83 -8.49
N LEU A 20 -12.83 -19.88 -7.60
CA LEU A 20 -11.59 -19.82 -6.84
C LEU A 20 -11.58 -20.77 -5.63
N ASP A 21 -10.44 -21.41 -5.40
CA ASP A 21 -10.13 -22.08 -4.14
C ASP A 21 -9.46 -21.10 -3.17
N PHE A 22 -10.27 -20.44 -2.34
CA PHE A 22 -9.79 -19.47 -1.33
C PHE A 22 -8.96 -20.13 -0.23
N GLU A 23 -9.22 -21.38 0.13
CA GLU A 23 -8.45 -22.12 1.13
C GLU A 23 -7.01 -22.37 0.64
N ALA A 24 -6.85 -22.60 -0.67
CA ALA A 24 -5.54 -22.70 -1.31
C ALA A 24 -4.81 -21.35 -1.46
N ILE A 25 -5.51 -20.21 -1.34
CA ILE A 25 -4.88 -18.88 -1.28
C ILE A 25 -4.28 -18.66 0.10
N TRP A 26 -5.10 -18.87 1.14
CA TRP A 26 -4.69 -18.78 2.53
C TRP A 26 -5.60 -19.66 3.40
N PRO A 27 -5.07 -20.52 4.29
CA PRO A 27 -5.92 -21.40 5.11
C PRO A 27 -6.93 -20.63 5.97
N GLY A 28 -8.20 -21.02 5.93
CA GLY A 28 -9.31 -20.35 6.59
C GLY A 28 -9.85 -19.11 5.87
N PHE A 29 -9.24 -18.71 4.74
CA PHE A 29 -9.76 -17.61 3.93
C PHE A 29 -10.99 -18.09 3.15
N ALA A 30 -12.07 -17.32 3.25
CA ALA A 30 -13.32 -17.59 2.57
C ALA A 30 -13.78 -16.30 1.85
N PRO A 31 -14.48 -16.42 0.71
CA PRO A 31 -15.04 -15.26 0.04
C PRO A 31 -16.04 -14.55 0.95
N VAL A 32 -16.07 -13.22 0.87
CA VAL A 32 -17.13 -12.38 1.41
C VAL A 32 -17.93 -11.79 0.25
N ASP A 33 -19.13 -11.28 0.51
CA ASP A 33 -19.85 -10.53 -0.53
C ASP A 33 -19.04 -9.31 -1.00
N PHE A 34 -19.34 -8.82 -2.20
CA PHE A 34 -18.73 -7.62 -2.73
C PHE A 34 -19.73 -6.71 -3.46
N ALA A 35 -19.42 -5.42 -3.49
CA ALA A 35 -20.15 -4.42 -4.26
C ALA A 35 -19.22 -3.69 -5.23
N LEU A 36 -19.71 -3.44 -6.45
CA LEU A 36 -19.08 -2.53 -7.40
C LEU A 36 -19.85 -1.22 -7.40
N TYR A 37 -19.18 -0.08 -7.47
CA TYR A 37 -19.87 1.20 -7.42
C TYR A 37 -19.23 2.28 -8.30
N THR A 38 -20.02 3.29 -8.65
CA THR A 38 -19.62 4.51 -9.39
C THR A 38 -19.81 5.74 -8.48
N SER A 39 -19.92 6.96 -9.01
CA SER A 39 -20.25 8.12 -8.18
C SER A 39 -21.59 7.99 -7.44
N ASP A 40 -22.60 7.41 -8.10
CA ASP A 40 -24.00 7.52 -7.66
C ASP A 40 -24.70 6.17 -7.43
N VAL A 41 -24.21 5.10 -8.06
CA VAL A 41 -24.88 3.78 -8.09
C VAL A 41 -23.91 2.70 -7.61
N MET A 42 -24.44 1.68 -6.95
CA MET A 42 -23.74 0.43 -6.67
C MET A 42 -24.51 -0.77 -7.22
N CYS A 43 -23.78 -1.86 -7.48
CA CYS A 43 -24.32 -3.19 -7.71
C CYS A 43 -23.83 -4.12 -6.59
N PHE A 44 -24.77 -4.67 -5.83
CA PHE A 44 -24.51 -5.59 -4.72
C PHE A 44 -25.42 -6.81 -4.86
N ARG A 45 -24.83 -8.02 -4.87
CA ARG A 45 -25.56 -9.28 -5.12
C ARG A 45 -26.41 -9.25 -6.40
N GLY A 46 -25.90 -8.59 -7.44
CA GLY A 46 -26.57 -8.43 -8.73
C GLY A 46 -27.72 -7.40 -8.75
N GLU A 47 -27.98 -6.72 -7.64
CA GLU A 47 -29.03 -5.69 -7.52
C GLU A 47 -28.43 -4.29 -7.52
N LEU A 48 -29.06 -3.38 -8.27
CA LEU A 48 -28.66 -1.99 -8.37
C LEU A 48 -29.33 -1.15 -7.29
N ALA A 49 -28.57 -0.26 -6.67
CA ALA A 49 -29.05 0.66 -5.65
C ALA A 49 -28.22 1.96 -5.65
N GLY A 50 -28.70 3.00 -4.98
CA GLY A 50 -27.91 4.20 -4.75
C GLY A 50 -26.66 3.90 -3.93
N LYS A 51 -25.53 4.51 -4.30
CA LYS A 51 -24.27 4.36 -3.57
C LYS A 51 -24.43 4.91 -2.14
N PRO A 52 -24.09 4.13 -1.09
CA PRO A 52 -24.05 4.64 0.27
C PRO A 52 -23.00 5.75 0.42
N ASP A 53 -23.28 6.72 1.28
CA ASP A 53 -22.31 7.77 1.60
C ASP A 53 -21.04 7.16 2.21
N SER A 54 -21.15 6.08 2.98
CA SER A 54 -20.00 5.41 3.60
C SER A 54 -19.03 4.73 2.62
N PHE A 55 -19.41 4.58 1.34
CA PHE A 55 -18.54 3.96 0.34
C PHE A 55 -17.54 4.98 -0.21
N PHE A 56 -16.28 4.79 0.17
CA PHE A 56 -15.13 5.58 -0.26
C PHE A 56 -13.93 4.69 -0.53
N GLY A 57 -13.27 4.91 -1.67
CA GLY A 57 -12.09 4.15 -2.10
C GLY A 57 -12.37 2.67 -2.42
N ASN A 58 -11.30 1.93 -2.65
CA ASN A 58 -11.34 0.47 -2.75
C ASN A 58 -10.88 -0.06 -1.40
N THR A 59 -11.72 -0.84 -0.73
CA THR A 59 -11.46 -1.33 0.63
C THR A 59 -12.47 -2.42 1.03
N SER A 60 -12.45 -2.85 2.29
CA SER A 60 -13.54 -3.60 2.92
C SER A 60 -14.32 -2.75 3.95
N VAL A 61 -15.65 -2.83 3.92
CA VAL A 61 -16.54 -2.01 4.77
C VAL A 61 -17.64 -2.83 5.43
N ASP A 62 -18.16 -2.35 6.55
CA ASP A 62 -19.38 -2.92 7.15
C ASP A 62 -20.62 -2.42 6.39
N TYR A 63 -21.39 -3.35 5.85
CA TYR A 63 -22.61 -3.06 5.11
C TYR A 63 -23.66 -4.15 5.39
N GLN A 64 -24.87 -3.73 5.78
CA GLN A 64 -25.98 -4.64 6.12
C GLN A 64 -25.62 -5.73 7.15
N GLY A 65 -24.77 -5.40 8.13
CA GLY A 65 -24.40 -6.30 9.23
C GLY A 65 -23.29 -7.31 8.89
N ALA A 66 -22.67 -7.21 7.72
CA ALA A 66 -21.51 -8.01 7.33
C ALA A 66 -20.39 -7.12 6.78
N ARG A 67 -19.14 -7.57 6.89
CA ARG A 67 -18.02 -6.92 6.22
C ARG A 67 -17.91 -7.43 4.78
N ILE A 68 -17.91 -6.51 3.82
CA ILE A 68 -17.90 -6.80 2.38
C ILE A 68 -16.73 -6.09 1.70
N ALA A 69 -16.29 -6.59 0.55
CA ALA A 69 -15.36 -5.88 -0.32
C ALA A 69 -16.09 -4.83 -1.18
N ILE A 70 -15.49 -3.67 -1.40
CA ILE A 70 -16.05 -2.63 -2.28
C ILE A 70 -15.02 -2.14 -3.29
N TRP A 71 -15.47 -1.88 -4.52
CA TRP A 71 -14.60 -1.39 -5.59
C TRP A 71 -15.24 -0.29 -6.43
N ASN A 72 -14.52 0.83 -6.59
CA ASN A 72 -14.94 1.96 -7.41
C ASN A 72 -14.54 1.77 -8.87
N LEU A 73 -15.51 1.68 -9.77
CA LEU A 73 -15.29 1.54 -11.21
C LEU A 73 -15.10 2.88 -11.94
N SER A 74 -15.28 4.03 -11.29
CA SER A 74 -15.23 5.34 -11.95
C SER A 74 -13.90 5.63 -12.64
N GLY A 75 -12.79 5.09 -12.11
CA GLY A 75 -11.45 5.16 -12.72
C GLY A 75 -10.95 3.84 -13.31
N THR A 76 -11.76 2.77 -13.25
CA THR A 76 -11.32 1.43 -13.66
C THR A 76 -11.66 1.19 -15.14
N LYS A 77 -10.63 0.97 -15.97
CA LYS A 77 -10.80 0.64 -17.39
C LYS A 77 -11.00 -0.86 -17.58
N ILE A 78 -12.18 -1.25 -18.03
CA ILE A 78 -12.53 -2.65 -18.34
C ILE A 78 -12.67 -2.81 -19.85
N GLU A 79 -11.57 -3.15 -20.51
CA GLU A 79 -11.43 -3.16 -21.97
C GLU A 79 -11.24 -4.57 -22.54
N SER A 80 -10.92 -5.56 -21.70
CA SER A 80 -10.58 -6.91 -22.11
C SER A 80 -10.87 -7.95 -21.01
N PRO A 81 -10.87 -9.26 -21.35
CA PRO A 81 -10.90 -10.32 -20.34
C PRO A 81 -9.79 -10.20 -19.30
N ASP A 82 -8.56 -9.85 -19.71
CA ASP A 82 -7.44 -9.59 -18.80
C ASP A 82 -7.74 -8.48 -17.77
N SER A 83 -8.46 -7.42 -18.16
CA SER A 83 -8.85 -6.37 -17.21
C SER A 83 -9.89 -6.83 -16.19
N LEU A 84 -10.76 -7.78 -16.55
CA LEU A 84 -11.67 -8.43 -15.62
C LEU A 84 -10.92 -9.39 -14.67
N ASP A 85 -9.96 -10.16 -15.18
CA ASP A 85 -9.14 -11.05 -14.36
C ASP A 85 -8.35 -10.27 -13.30
N ARG A 86 -7.79 -9.12 -13.69
CA ARG A 86 -7.11 -8.19 -12.77
C ARG A 86 -8.08 -7.63 -11.73
N LEU A 87 -9.27 -7.22 -12.16
CA LEU A 87 -10.28 -6.71 -11.23
C LEU A 87 -10.75 -7.79 -10.23
N ALA A 88 -10.89 -9.05 -10.67
CA ALA A 88 -11.18 -10.17 -9.78
C ALA A 88 -10.05 -10.39 -8.75
N ALA A 89 -8.80 -10.36 -9.19
CA ALA A 89 -7.65 -10.44 -8.27
C ALA A 89 -7.60 -9.27 -7.27
N ASN A 90 -7.94 -8.07 -7.71
CA ASN A 90 -8.05 -6.91 -6.83
C ASN A 90 -9.21 -7.06 -5.83
N LEU A 91 -10.34 -7.64 -6.22
CA LEU A 91 -11.41 -7.97 -5.27
C LEU A 91 -10.96 -9.02 -4.25
N VAL A 92 -10.15 -10.01 -4.65
CA VAL A 92 -9.55 -10.98 -3.71
C VAL A 92 -8.67 -10.27 -2.68
N HIS A 93 -7.90 -9.26 -3.09
CA HIS A 93 -7.15 -8.40 -2.17
C HIS A 93 -8.08 -7.71 -1.15
N GLU A 94 -9.17 -7.09 -1.60
CA GLU A 94 -10.13 -6.45 -0.68
C GLU A 94 -10.87 -7.43 0.23
N MET A 95 -11.19 -8.64 -0.28
CA MET A 95 -11.73 -9.73 0.54
C MET A 95 -10.71 -10.20 1.58
N PHE A 96 -9.41 -10.16 1.26
CA PHE A 96 -8.36 -10.51 2.21
C PHE A 96 -8.26 -9.48 3.35
N HIS A 97 -8.52 -8.20 3.11
CA HIS A 97 -8.68 -7.22 4.19
C HIS A 97 -9.86 -7.53 5.10
N ALA A 98 -11.00 -7.99 4.55
CA ALA A 98 -12.12 -8.46 5.37
C ALA A 98 -11.73 -9.67 6.23
N PHE A 99 -10.94 -10.59 5.68
CA PHE A 99 -10.38 -11.74 6.40
C PHE A 99 -9.39 -11.31 7.50
N GLN A 100 -8.44 -10.41 7.21
CA GLN A 100 -7.54 -9.81 8.21
C GLN A 100 -8.32 -9.20 9.37
N HIS A 101 -9.38 -8.45 9.08
CA HIS A 101 -10.24 -7.87 10.12
C HIS A 101 -10.92 -8.96 10.97
N ARG A 102 -11.51 -9.97 10.32
CA ARG A 102 -12.19 -11.09 11.00
C ARG A 102 -11.26 -11.87 11.92
N GLU A 103 -10.02 -12.09 11.50
CA GLU A 103 -9.00 -12.81 12.28
C GLU A 103 -8.29 -11.93 13.32
N GLY A 104 -8.65 -10.64 13.43
CA GLY A 104 -8.11 -9.74 14.45
C GLY A 104 -6.69 -9.24 14.17
N GLU A 105 -6.36 -9.01 12.89
CA GLU A 105 -5.14 -8.33 12.50
C GLU A 105 -5.06 -6.95 13.18
N THR A 106 -3.88 -6.62 13.72
CA THR A 106 -3.65 -5.36 14.46
C THR A 106 -2.34 -4.69 14.08
N ARG A 107 -1.55 -5.28 13.18
CA ARG A 107 -0.21 -4.83 12.79
C ARG A 107 -0.25 -3.71 11.73
N PHE A 108 -1.28 -2.86 11.74
CA PHE A 108 -1.40 -1.73 10.82
C PHE A 108 -0.32 -0.68 11.08
N ALA A 109 0.19 -0.07 10.02
CA ALA A 109 1.18 0.99 10.10
C ALA A 109 0.57 2.28 10.65
N ASN A 110 1.40 3.12 11.27
CA ASN A 110 1.06 4.52 11.49
C ASN A 110 1.47 5.31 10.23
N ASP A 111 0.54 5.57 9.33
CA ASP A 111 0.86 6.25 8.05
C ASP A 111 1.42 7.65 8.26
N LEU A 112 0.98 8.35 9.31
CA LEU A 112 1.47 9.71 9.58
C LEU A 112 2.92 9.70 10.08
N GLU A 113 3.37 8.64 10.76
CA GLU A 113 4.79 8.42 11.06
C GLU A 113 5.59 8.10 9.79
N LEU A 114 5.01 7.40 8.80
CA LEU A 114 5.69 7.16 7.51
C LEU A 114 5.98 8.47 6.76
N LEU A 115 5.15 9.49 6.92
CA LEU A 115 5.40 10.80 6.32
C LEU A 115 6.60 11.54 6.95
N LEU A 116 7.02 11.13 8.14
CA LEU A 116 8.19 11.64 8.86
C LEU A 116 9.45 10.81 8.59
N TYR A 117 9.38 9.85 7.66
CA TYR A 117 10.50 8.96 7.40
C TYR A 117 11.76 9.75 6.98
N PRO A 118 12.95 9.42 7.53
CA PRO A 118 14.15 10.21 7.31
C PRO A 118 14.55 10.32 5.84
N GLN A 119 14.77 11.55 5.39
CA GLN A 119 15.38 11.83 4.09
C GLN A 119 16.90 11.73 4.21
N ASN A 120 17.45 10.58 3.83
CA ASN A 120 18.87 10.29 3.99
C ASN A 120 19.39 9.47 2.81
N GLU A 121 20.47 9.94 2.17
CA GLU A 121 21.03 9.32 0.98
C GLU A 121 21.58 7.91 1.22
N ILE A 122 22.10 7.62 2.41
CA ILE A 122 22.58 6.27 2.76
C ILE A 122 21.39 5.32 2.91
N LEU A 123 20.29 5.78 3.51
CA LEU A 123 19.04 5.03 3.62
C LEU A 123 18.40 4.79 2.24
N THR A 124 18.43 5.78 1.35
CA THR A 124 18.03 5.66 -0.07
C THR A 124 18.87 4.62 -0.80
N ALA A 125 20.18 4.56 -0.56
CA ALA A 125 21.07 3.57 -1.16
C ALA A 125 20.73 2.14 -0.70
N TRP A 126 20.49 1.95 0.60
CA TRP A 126 20.05 0.67 1.15
C TRP A 126 18.69 0.23 0.60
N THR A 127 17.75 1.17 0.50
CA THR A 127 16.42 0.91 -0.07
C THR A 127 16.51 0.50 -1.54
N SER A 128 17.36 1.18 -2.33
CA SER A 128 17.64 0.83 -3.73
C SER A 128 18.26 -0.57 -3.85
N ARG A 129 19.18 -0.94 -2.96
CA ARG A 129 19.79 -2.27 -2.94
C ARG A 129 18.75 -3.35 -2.60
N GLU A 130 17.88 -3.12 -1.63
CA GLU A 130 16.77 -4.01 -1.33
C GLU A 130 15.83 -4.17 -2.54
N SER A 131 15.50 -3.06 -3.22
CA SER A 131 14.72 -3.07 -4.47
C SER A 131 15.38 -3.85 -5.60
N ALA A 132 16.70 -4.02 -5.60
CA ALA A 132 17.40 -4.87 -6.55
C ALA A 132 17.34 -6.36 -6.18
N ILE A 133 17.46 -6.70 -4.89
CA ILE A 133 17.54 -8.09 -4.43
C ILE A 133 16.18 -8.79 -4.50
N LEU A 134 15.11 -8.14 -4.03
CA LEU A 134 13.76 -8.72 -3.93
C LEU A 134 13.25 -9.27 -5.28
N PRO A 135 13.13 -8.47 -6.35
CA PRO A 135 12.59 -8.97 -7.61
C PRO A 135 13.52 -9.98 -8.28
N ALA A 136 14.84 -9.82 -8.15
CA ALA A 136 15.81 -10.78 -8.69
C ALA A 136 15.56 -12.19 -8.12
N SER A 137 15.21 -12.28 -6.83
CA SER A 137 14.89 -13.53 -6.17
C SER A 137 13.48 -14.05 -6.51
N ALA A 138 12.47 -13.18 -6.42
CA ALA A 138 11.08 -13.52 -6.72
C ALA A 138 10.87 -13.95 -8.19
N LEU A 139 11.71 -13.50 -9.11
CA LEU A 139 11.68 -13.89 -10.53
C LEU A 139 12.68 -14.99 -10.90
N TYR A 140 13.58 -15.39 -9.99
CA TYR A 140 14.59 -16.40 -10.30
C TYR A 140 13.96 -17.76 -10.69
N ARG A 141 14.42 -18.31 -11.82
CA ARG A 141 14.03 -19.61 -12.38
C ARG A 141 15.23 -20.52 -12.67
N GLY A 142 16.41 -20.20 -12.14
CA GLY A 142 17.63 -20.96 -12.38
C GLY A 142 17.73 -22.22 -11.50
N GLN A 143 18.95 -22.72 -11.33
CA GLN A 143 19.23 -23.91 -10.51
C GLN A 143 19.01 -23.59 -9.02
N ASP A 144 18.33 -24.50 -8.32
CA ASP A 144 18.05 -24.40 -6.88
C ASP A 144 17.37 -23.08 -6.45
N PRO A 145 16.13 -22.81 -6.92
CA PRO A 145 15.39 -21.58 -6.57
C PRO A 145 15.16 -21.38 -5.08
N GLU A 146 15.00 -22.45 -4.32
CA GLU A 146 14.78 -22.41 -2.87
C GLU A 146 16.02 -21.86 -2.15
N LYS A 147 17.20 -22.41 -2.45
CA LYS A 147 18.46 -21.91 -1.90
C LYS A 147 18.75 -20.47 -2.32
N ASN A 148 18.46 -20.11 -3.57
CA ASN A 148 18.60 -18.73 -4.04
C ASN A 148 17.71 -17.78 -3.23
N ALA A 149 16.45 -18.15 -3.03
CA ALA A 149 15.50 -17.37 -2.24
C ALA A 149 15.95 -17.20 -0.79
N LEU A 150 16.39 -18.28 -0.13
CA LEU A 150 16.90 -18.22 1.24
C LEU A 150 18.14 -17.32 1.36
N GLN A 151 19.06 -17.39 0.39
CA GLN A 151 20.24 -16.52 0.38
C GLN A 151 19.86 -15.04 0.18
N SER A 152 18.91 -14.75 -0.71
CA SER A 152 18.40 -13.39 -0.90
C SER A 152 17.73 -12.84 0.36
N LEU A 153 16.95 -13.65 1.08
CA LEU A 153 16.36 -13.25 2.36
C LEU A 153 17.42 -12.92 3.42
N ARG A 154 18.51 -13.68 3.47
CA ARG A 154 19.66 -13.37 4.36
C ARG A 154 20.33 -12.04 3.99
N SER A 155 20.46 -11.74 2.71
CA SER A 155 20.98 -10.44 2.24
C SER A 155 20.01 -9.30 2.57
N ILE A 156 18.71 -9.51 2.39
CA ILE A 156 17.66 -8.54 2.79
C ILE A 156 17.70 -8.31 4.30
N ALA A 157 17.90 -9.35 5.11
CA ALA A 157 18.03 -9.21 6.56
C ALA A 157 19.22 -8.35 6.96
N ALA A 158 20.36 -8.48 6.27
CA ALA A 158 21.51 -7.61 6.47
C ALA A 158 21.20 -6.14 6.10
N VAL A 159 20.53 -5.92 4.96
CA VAL A 159 20.09 -4.58 4.52
C VAL A 159 19.12 -3.96 5.53
N ARG A 160 18.09 -4.70 5.95
CA ARG A 160 17.07 -4.21 6.91
C ARG A 160 17.67 -3.90 8.28
N ALA A 161 18.67 -4.65 8.73
CA ALA A 161 19.40 -4.33 9.96
C ALA A 161 20.12 -2.97 9.85
N ALA A 162 20.77 -2.68 8.72
CA ALA A 162 21.41 -1.39 8.48
C ALA A 162 20.38 -0.24 8.36
N LYS A 163 19.28 -0.45 7.62
CA LYS A 163 18.18 0.53 7.51
C LYS A 163 17.57 0.86 8.88
N SER A 164 17.31 -0.14 9.70
CA SER A 164 16.68 0.04 11.01
C SER A 164 17.51 0.91 11.95
N GLN A 165 18.84 0.73 11.95
CA GLN A 165 19.76 1.58 12.72
C GLN A 165 19.77 3.03 12.23
N LEU A 166 19.82 3.24 10.91
CA LEU A 166 19.88 4.58 10.30
C LEU A 166 18.57 5.35 10.43
N SER A 167 17.44 4.67 10.35
CA SER A 167 16.11 5.29 10.35
C SER A 167 15.59 5.63 11.75
N GLY A 168 16.34 5.33 12.81
CA GLY A 168 15.88 5.53 14.19
C GLY A 168 14.64 4.68 14.54
N GLY A 169 14.42 3.56 13.84
CA GLY A 169 13.27 2.68 14.03
C GLY A 169 12.07 2.96 13.11
N ALA A 170 12.11 3.99 12.26
CA ALA A 170 11.00 4.31 11.35
C ALA A 170 10.63 3.17 10.38
N THR A 171 11.57 2.25 10.11
CA THR A 171 11.33 1.05 9.28
C THR A 171 10.24 0.13 9.83
N ILE A 172 9.84 0.22 11.11
CA ILE A 172 8.77 -0.63 11.65
C ILE A 172 7.46 -0.46 10.87
N ASN A 173 7.15 0.76 10.42
CA ASN A 173 5.94 1.01 9.67
C ASN A 173 6.05 0.47 8.23
N GLU A 174 7.24 0.37 7.63
CA GLU A 174 7.43 -0.39 6.38
C GLU A 174 6.99 -1.84 6.56
N LEU A 175 7.53 -2.50 7.60
CA LEU A 175 7.23 -3.90 7.88
C LEU A 175 5.74 -4.16 8.14
N ARG A 176 5.07 -3.19 8.77
CA ARG A 176 3.63 -3.22 9.00
C ARG A 176 2.83 -3.08 7.71
N VAL A 177 3.18 -2.14 6.83
CA VAL A 177 2.54 -2.03 5.50
C VAL A 177 2.78 -3.29 4.67
N GLU A 178 4.00 -3.83 4.66
CA GLU A 178 4.29 -5.12 3.99
C GLU A 178 3.46 -6.27 4.56
N THR A 179 3.19 -6.25 5.87
CA THR A 179 2.35 -7.26 6.54
C THR A 179 0.88 -7.12 6.14
N THR A 180 0.34 -5.91 6.11
CA THR A 180 -1.10 -5.72 5.85
C THR A 180 -1.40 -5.66 4.36
N GLU A 181 -0.79 -4.72 3.65
CA GLU A 181 -1.02 -4.45 2.23
C GLU A 181 -0.26 -5.44 1.34
N GLY A 182 1.00 -5.72 1.67
CA GLY A 182 1.83 -6.64 0.90
C GLY A 182 1.30 -8.09 0.91
N LEU A 183 0.70 -8.54 2.01
CA LEU A 183 0.04 -9.85 2.07
C LEU A 183 -1.33 -9.87 1.39
N ALA A 184 -2.06 -8.75 1.40
CA ALA A 184 -3.29 -8.62 0.61
C ALA A 184 -2.98 -8.65 -0.89
N GLU A 185 -1.92 -7.97 -1.34
CA GLU A 185 -1.37 -8.11 -2.69
C GLU A 185 -1.01 -9.57 -2.99
N TYR A 186 -0.30 -10.25 -2.09
CA TYR A 186 0.03 -11.67 -2.25
C TYR A 186 -1.22 -12.54 -2.41
N ALA A 187 -2.26 -12.32 -1.61
CA ALA A 187 -3.54 -13.04 -1.73
C ALA A 187 -4.22 -12.78 -3.09
N GLY A 188 -4.28 -11.52 -3.53
CA GLY A 188 -4.77 -11.13 -4.85
C GLY A 188 -3.98 -11.80 -5.98
N TYR A 189 -2.65 -11.80 -5.89
CA TYR A 189 -1.76 -12.48 -6.84
C TYR A 189 -1.98 -14.00 -6.87
N ARG A 190 -2.17 -14.64 -5.71
CA ARG A 190 -2.50 -16.08 -5.63
C ARG A 190 -3.86 -16.37 -6.28
N GLY A 191 -4.85 -15.49 -6.11
CA GLY A 191 -6.10 -15.54 -6.86
C GLY A 191 -5.87 -15.43 -8.37
N LEU A 192 -5.08 -14.44 -8.81
CA LEU A 192 -4.73 -14.26 -10.22
C LEU A 192 -4.03 -15.49 -10.82
N CYS A 193 -3.16 -16.17 -10.06
CA CYS A 193 -2.53 -17.42 -10.49
C CYS A 193 -3.54 -18.53 -10.80
N GLN A 194 -4.67 -18.59 -10.08
CA GLN A 194 -5.74 -19.56 -10.32
C GLN A 194 -6.59 -19.16 -11.54
N ILE A 195 -6.85 -17.86 -11.72
CA ILE A 195 -7.66 -17.33 -12.83
C ILE A 195 -6.90 -17.37 -14.16
N ASN A 196 -5.67 -16.85 -14.17
CA ASN A 196 -4.89 -16.60 -15.37
C ASN A 196 -3.38 -16.54 -15.04
N SER A 197 -2.71 -17.68 -15.14
CA SER A 197 -1.29 -17.83 -14.77
C SER A 197 -0.32 -17.04 -15.67
N GLU A 198 -0.65 -16.83 -16.95
CA GLU A 198 0.15 -16.01 -17.86
C GLU A 198 0.08 -14.53 -17.49
N LEU A 199 -1.12 -14.06 -17.11
CA LEU A 199 -1.33 -12.71 -16.62
C LEU A 199 -0.65 -12.50 -15.26
N ALA A 200 -0.71 -13.48 -14.37
CA ALA A 200 0.03 -13.47 -13.10
C ALA A 200 1.55 -13.37 -13.33
N ALA A 201 2.10 -14.12 -14.30
CA ALA A 201 3.52 -14.03 -14.64
C ALA A 201 3.91 -12.62 -15.12
N ARG A 202 3.06 -11.96 -15.93
CA ARG A 202 3.25 -10.56 -16.34
C ARG A 202 3.14 -9.59 -15.16
N GLN A 203 2.23 -9.86 -14.21
CA GLN A 203 2.04 -9.04 -13.02
C GLN A 203 3.29 -8.97 -12.13
N LEU A 204 4.08 -10.05 -12.05
CA LEU A 204 5.35 -10.02 -11.31
C LEU A 204 6.36 -9.03 -11.88
N PHE A 205 6.41 -8.90 -13.22
CA PHE A 205 7.28 -7.90 -13.86
C PHE A 205 6.80 -6.48 -13.56
N TYR A 206 5.48 -6.26 -13.54
CA TYR A 206 4.92 -4.99 -13.10
C TYR A 206 5.37 -4.65 -11.67
N TYR A 207 5.20 -5.55 -10.69
CA TYR A 207 5.67 -5.31 -9.32
C TYR A 207 7.17 -5.01 -9.23
N LYS A 208 7.99 -5.71 -10.03
CA LYS A 208 9.42 -5.38 -10.14
C LYS A 208 9.60 -3.94 -10.62
N ASP A 209 8.99 -3.57 -11.73
CA ASP A 209 9.22 -2.28 -12.37
C ASP A 209 8.79 -1.12 -11.46
N GLN A 210 7.69 -1.27 -10.72
CA GLN A 210 7.26 -0.27 -9.74
C GLN A 210 8.30 -0.03 -8.63
N LEU A 211 9.11 -1.02 -8.23
CA LEU A 211 10.19 -0.80 -7.24
C LEU A 211 11.36 0.06 -7.76
N PHE A 212 11.46 0.26 -9.06
CA PHE A 212 12.50 1.09 -9.70
C PHE A 212 11.95 2.41 -10.28
N GLU A 213 10.64 2.61 -10.29
CA GLU A 213 10.04 3.89 -10.66
C GLU A 213 10.42 4.94 -9.61
N GLY A 214 11.02 6.05 -10.06
CA GLY A 214 11.62 7.06 -9.20
C GLY A 214 10.66 7.63 -8.15
N ASP A 215 9.38 7.79 -8.51
CA ASP A 215 8.35 8.32 -7.62
C ASP A 215 8.05 7.38 -6.44
N TYR A 216 8.13 6.06 -6.64
CA TYR A 216 7.88 5.09 -5.56
C TYR A 216 9.10 4.81 -4.68
N LEU A 217 10.31 5.21 -5.10
CA LEU A 217 11.47 5.10 -4.21
C LEU A 217 11.27 5.93 -2.93
N PHE A 218 10.57 7.06 -3.05
CA PHE A 218 10.31 8.00 -1.95
C PHE A 218 8.88 7.92 -1.40
N ASP A 219 7.96 7.26 -2.11
CA ASP A 219 6.65 6.88 -1.57
C ASP A 219 6.73 5.52 -0.85
N ILE A 220 7.16 5.59 0.42
CA ILE A 220 7.43 4.39 1.22
C ILE A 220 6.19 3.52 1.37
N ARG A 221 5.00 4.12 1.56
CA ARG A 221 3.76 3.36 1.72
C ARG A 221 3.47 2.57 0.45
N ARG A 222 3.37 3.23 -0.72
CA ARG A 222 3.10 2.55 -2.00
C ARG A 222 4.16 1.50 -2.31
N ARG A 223 5.42 1.81 -2.09
CA ARG A 223 6.53 0.88 -2.30
C ARG A 223 6.36 -0.41 -1.51
N CYS A 224 5.86 -0.34 -0.28
CA CYS A 224 5.69 -1.50 0.60
C CYS A 224 4.62 -2.50 0.12
N TYR A 225 3.69 -2.08 -0.75
CA TYR A 225 2.76 -3.01 -1.42
C TYR A 225 3.58 -3.97 -2.29
N PHE A 226 4.46 -3.41 -3.12
CA PHE A 226 5.30 -4.15 -4.06
C PHE A 226 6.43 -4.91 -3.39
N SER A 227 7.12 -4.32 -2.41
CA SER A 227 8.15 -5.06 -1.68
C SER A 227 7.56 -6.16 -0.82
N GLY A 228 6.38 -5.95 -0.21
CA GLY A 228 5.70 -6.93 0.61
C GLY A 228 5.27 -8.18 -0.16
N ILE A 229 4.66 -8.03 -1.34
CA ILE A 229 4.33 -9.19 -2.19
C ILE A 229 5.58 -9.91 -2.69
N LEU A 230 6.61 -9.18 -3.15
CA LEU A 230 7.85 -9.80 -3.62
C LEU A 230 8.60 -10.52 -2.49
N LEU A 231 8.53 -9.99 -1.27
CA LEU A 231 9.02 -10.64 -0.06
C LEU A 231 8.24 -11.93 0.23
N ALA A 232 6.91 -11.88 0.18
CA ALA A 232 6.06 -13.05 0.39
C ALA A 232 6.35 -14.16 -0.64
N ILE A 233 6.46 -13.81 -1.93
CA ILE A 233 6.83 -14.75 -2.99
C ILE A 233 8.23 -15.33 -2.76
N THR A 234 9.18 -14.51 -2.33
CA THR A 234 10.53 -14.97 -2.02
C THR A 234 10.53 -15.94 -0.83
N ALA A 235 9.76 -15.65 0.22
CA ALA A 235 9.60 -16.54 1.37
C ALA A 235 8.95 -17.89 0.98
N ASP A 236 7.87 -17.84 0.19
CA ASP A 236 7.18 -19.03 -0.33
C ASP A 236 8.14 -19.92 -1.13
N LYS A 237 8.92 -19.31 -2.04
CA LYS A 237 9.97 -20.01 -2.80
C LYS A 237 11.06 -20.62 -1.92
N ALA A 238 11.39 -19.98 -0.81
CA ALA A 238 12.36 -20.47 0.16
C ALA A 238 11.80 -21.58 1.07
N GLY A 239 10.57 -22.04 0.84
CA GLY A 239 9.90 -23.04 1.67
C GLY A 239 9.49 -22.52 3.05
N LEU A 240 9.44 -21.20 3.23
CA LEU A 240 9.03 -20.58 4.49
C LEU A 240 7.52 -20.37 4.52
N PRO A 241 6.88 -20.49 5.70
CA PRO A 241 5.45 -20.33 5.81
C PRO A 241 5.05 -18.87 5.58
N VAL A 242 4.44 -18.59 4.42
CA VAL A 242 3.77 -17.30 4.17
C VAL A 242 2.44 -17.24 4.92
N PRO A 243 1.54 -18.24 4.78
CA PRO A 243 0.35 -18.26 5.61
C PRO A 243 0.72 -18.48 7.08
N HIS A 244 0.20 -17.60 7.94
CA HIS A 244 0.46 -17.60 9.38
C HIS A 244 -0.77 -17.06 10.13
N PRO A 245 -0.83 -17.22 11.46
CA PRO A 245 -1.91 -16.63 12.26
C PRO A 245 -1.91 -15.10 12.18
N LEU A 246 -3.00 -14.49 11.68
CA LEU A 246 -3.09 -13.04 11.47
C LEU A 246 -3.19 -12.24 12.78
N GLN A 247 -3.53 -12.90 13.90
CA GLN A 247 -3.49 -12.31 15.24
C GLN A 247 -2.08 -12.21 15.85
N ALA A 248 -1.04 -12.66 15.13
CA ALA A 248 0.34 -12.57 15.59
C ALA A 248 0.75 -11.12 15.91
N LYS A 249 1.68 -10.97 16.85
CA LYS A 249 2.17 -9.63 17.26
C LYS A 249 3.40 -9.18 16.47
N LYS A 250 4.18 -10.12 15.99
CA LYS A 250 5.31 -9.90 15.09
C LYS A 250 4.80 -9.61 13.67
N THR A 251 5.41 -8.67 12.99
CA THR A 251 5.22 -8.43 11.54
C THR A 251 5.56 -9.67 10.73
N PHE A 252 5.11 -9.74 9.48
CA PHE A 252 5.42 -10.84 8.59
C PHE A 252 6.94 -11.08 8.49
N TRP A 253 7.72 -10.02 8.29
CA TRP A 253 9.18 -10.09 8.26
C TRP A 253 9.78 -10.71 9.52
N GLU A 254 9.31 -10.30 10.70
CA GLU A 254 9.79 -10.82 11.98
C GLU A 254 9.38 -12.29 12.23
N LEU A 255 8.30 -12.76 11.61
CA LEU A 255 7.87 -14.15 11.69
C LEU A 255 8.73 -15.09 10.83
N LEU A 256 9.36 -14.57 9.77
CA LEU A 256 10.28 -15.34 8.94
C LEU A 256 11.57 -15.72 9.71
N ASP A 257 11.90 -14.99 10.78
CA ASP A 257 13.02 -15.26 11.70
C ASP A 257 14.37 -15.50 10.97
N ILE A 258 14.64 -14.68 9.95
CA ILE A 258 15.82 -14.84 9.10
C ILE A 258 17.05 -14.24 9.76
N SER A 259 18.06 -15.08 10.01
CA SER A 259 19.37 -14.60 10.46
C SER A 259 20.07 -13.79 9.35
N PRO A 260 20.62 -12.60 9.65
CA PRO A 260 21.29 -11.78 8.65
C PRO A 260 22.54 -12.47 8.09
N GLY A 261 22.70 -12.37 6.78
CA GLY A 261 23.95 -12.75 6.10
C GLY A 261 25.05 -11.70 6.28
N PRO A 262 26.22 -11.91 5.66
CA PRO A 262 27.26 -10.88 5.60
C PRO A 262 26.72 -9.64 4.87
N ILE A 263 27.00 -8.45 5.41
CA ILE A 263 26.66 -7.19 4.76
C ILE A 263 27.84 -6.70 3.93
N GLU A 264 27.62 -6.61 2.62
CA GLU A 264 28.58 -5.93 1.75
C GLU A 264 28.44 -4.42 1.93
N PRO A 265 29.54 -3.64 2.04
CA PRO A 265 29.47 -2.19 2.09
C PRO A 265 28.76 -1.60 0.87
N LEU A 266 28.17 -0.41 1.01
CA LEU A 266 27.67 0.37 -0.13
C LEU A 266 28.84 0.80 -1.01
N SER A 267 28.73 0.57 -2.31
CA SER A 267 29.73 1.02 -3.28
C SER A 267 29.63 2.53 -3.50
N SER A 268 30.72 3.15 -3.97
CA SER A 268 30.73 4.57 -4.32
C SER A 268 29.69 4.92 -5.39
N GLN A 269 29.37 4.00 -6.29
CA GLN A 269 28.35 4.19 -7.32
C GLN A 269 26.94 4.23 -6.71
N GLU A 270 26.63 3.30 -5.80
CA GLU A 270 25.33 3.29 -5.10
C GLU A 270 25.13 4.56 -4.27
N LEU A 271 26.16 4.99 -3.55
CA LEU A 271 26.13 6.23 -2.77
C LEU A 271 25.93 7.46 -3.66
N SER A 272 26.66 7.56 -4.77
CA SER A 272 26.54 8.68 -5.71
C SER A 272 25.16 8.74 -6.35
N LEU A 273 24.58 7.59 -6.74
CA LEU A 273 23.26 7.52 -7.33
C LEU A 273 22.19 7.92 -6.30
N ALA A 274 22.27 7.37 -5.09
CA ALA A 274 21.32 7.66 -4.03
C ALA A 274 21.36 9.14 -3.59
N ALA A 275 22.54 9.76 -3.54
CA ALA A 275 22.68 11.20 -3.29
C ALA A 275 21.98 12.03 -4.38
N SER A 276 22.16 11.65 -5.65
CA SER A 276 21.53 12.34 -6.78
C SER A 276 20.00 12.23 -6.74
N LEU A 277 19.47 11.03 -6.47
CA LEU A 277 18.04 10.79 -6.36
C LEU A 277 17.43 11.54 -5.17
N THR A 278 18.10 11.52 -4.01
CA THR A 278 17.63 12.22 -2.80
C THR A 278 17.63 13.74 -3.01
N ALA A 279 18.62 14.29 -3.73
CA ALA A 279 18.64 15.71 -4.08
C ALA A 279 17.48 16.10 -5.01
N LEU A 280 17.20 15.27 -6.03
CA LEU A 280 16.08 15.48 -6.94
C LEU A 280 14.72 15.45 -6.21
N GLU A 281 14.54 14.50 -5.29
CA GLU A 281 13.31 14.43 -4.50
C GLU A 281 13.15 15.65 -3.58
N ASN A 282 14.24 16.11 -2.96
CA ASN A 282 14.20 17.32 -2.14
C ASN A 282 13.81 18.57 -2.96
N GLU A 283 14.30 18.69 -4.20
CA GLU A 283 13.90 19.76 -5.11
C GLU A 283 12.42 19.65 -5.50
N ARG A 284 11.93 18.45 -5.82
CA ARG A 284 10.52 18.18 -6.13
C ARG A 284 9.61 18.56 -4.96
N ARG A 285 9.96 18.14 -3.74
CA ARG A 285 9.22 18.47 -2.51
C ARG A 285 9.21 19.98 -2.25
N THR A 286 10.36 20.64 -2.38
CA THR A 286 10.45 22.11 -2.23
C THR A 286 9.54 22.83 -3.22
N THR A 287 9.55 22.40 -4.49
CA THR A 287 8.69 22.97 -5.54
C THR A 287 7.21 22.73 -5.25
N LEU A 288 6.84 21.53 -4.79
CA LEU A 288 5.48 21.18 -4.41
C LEU A 288 4.97 22.09 -3.27
N LEU A 289 5.76 22.24 -2.20
CA LEU A 289 5.39 23.10 -1.08
C LEU A 289 5.25 24.56 -1.51
N ALA A 290 6.19 25.08 -2.30
CA ALA A 290 6.15 26.44 -2.80
C ALA A 290 4.86 26.72 -3.60
N GLY A 291 4.45 25.80 -4.48
CA GLY A 291 3.21 25.92 -5.24
C GLY A 291 1.96 25.93 -4.35
N PHE A 292 1.93 25.10 -3.29
CA PHE A 292 0.84 25.13 -2.31
C PHE A 292 0.85 26.44 -1.50
N GLN A 293 2.00 26.95 -1.09
CA GLN A 293 2.09 28.22 -0.35
C GLN A 293 1.70 29.43 -1.20
N GLU A 294 1.98 29.41 -2.50
CA GLU A 294 1.55 30.45 -3.44
C GLU A 294 0.02 30.48 -3.60
N ARG A 295 -0.61 29.31 -3.65
CA ARG A 295 -2.08 29.18 -3.79
C ARG A 295 -2.81 29.44 -2.46
N PHE A 296 -2.32 28.89 -1.36
CA PHE A 296 -2.94 28.96 -0.03
C PHE A 296 -2.27 30.01 0.86
N GLN A 297 -2.58 31.29 0.59
CA GLN A 297 -1.89 32.43 1.20
C GLN A 297 -2.42 32.81 2.58
N GLN A 298 -3.69 32.51 2.86
CA GLN A 298 -4.33 32.89 4.11
C GLN A 298 -4.19 31.78 5.14
N LYS A 299 -3.87 32.14 6.39
CA LYS A 299 -3.65 31.19 7.50
C LYS A 299 -4.71 31.38 8.58
N ARG A 300 -5.37 30.30 8.98
CA ARG A 300 -6.24 30.26 10.17
C ARG A 300 -5.59 29.39 11.25
N PRO A 301 -5.19 29.96 12.40
CA PRO A 301 -4.75 29.15 13.55
C PRO A 301 -5.87 28.23 14.02
N VAL A 302 -5.51 26.99 14.36
CA VAL A 302 -6.42 25.96 14.88
C VAL A 302 -5.73 25.19 16.00
N GLN A 303 -6.54 24.53 16.84
CA GLN A 303 -6.08 23.45 17.70
C GLN A 303 -6.86 22.21 17.31
N ALA A 304 -6.31 21.45 16.35
CA ALA A 304 -7.00 20.31 15.78
C ALA A 304 -6.09 19.09 15.70
N ARG A 305 -6.70 17.91 15.58
CA ARG A 305 -5.99 16.64 15.40
C ARG A 305 -6.47 15.94 14.13
N ILE A 306 -5.58 15.33 13.38
CA ILE A 306 -5.94 14.46 12.26
C ILE A 306 -6.61 13.17 12.79
N VAL A 307 -7.83 12.90 12.30
CA VAL A 307 -8.66 11.76 12.71
C VAL A 307 -9.08 10.85 11.55
N GLY A 308 -8.84 11.25 10.31
CA GLY A 308 -9.08 10.43 9.12
C GLY A 308 -8.37 11.03 7.92
N TYR A 309 -7.96 10.21 6.96
CA TYR A 309 -7.22 10.66 5.79
C TYR A 309 -7.19 9.58 4.71
N ASP A 310 -6.93 9.99 3.48
CA ASP A 310 -6.46 9.10 2.42
C ASP A 310 -4.93 8.99 2.49
N PRO A 311 -4.36 7.84 2.91
CA PRO A 311 -2.92 7.70 3.10
C PRO A 311 -2.11 7.80 1.80
N MET A 312 -2.76 7.66 0.64
CA MET A 312 -2.09 7.66 -0.67
C MET A 312 -1.90 9.08 -1.21
N ASN A 313 -2.53 10.07 -0.60
CA ASN A 313 -2.61 11.44 -1.10
C ASN A 313 -2.16 12.44 -0.04
N LEU A 314 -1.21 12.03 0.80
CA LEU A 314 -0.55 12.87 1.80
C LEU A 314 0.93 13.03 1.48
N THR A 315 1.45 14.23 1.73
CA THR A 315 2.89 14.50 1.70
C THR A 315 3.21 15.47 2.81
N ARG A 316 4.19 15.12 3.66
CA ARG A 316 4.70 16.03 4.69
C ARG A 316 6.04 16.57 4.27
N ILE A 317 6.28 17.86 4.46
CA ILE A 317 7.54 18.57 4.19
C ILE A 317 7.78 19.47 5.39
N ASP A 318 8.75 19.10 6.22
CA ASP A 318 8.97 19.69 7.54
C ASP A 318 7.65 19.72 8.36
N ASP A 319 7.23 20.90 8.78
CA ASP A 319 5.99 21.12 9.53
C ASP A 319 4.77 21.34 8.62
N TYR A 320 4.91 21.24 7.30
CA TYR A 320 3.78 21.37 6.38
C TYR A 320 3.24 20.01 5.97
N LEU A 321 1.92 19.81 6.10
CA LEU A 321 1.22 18.67 5.55
C LEU A 321 0.37 19.11 4.37
N ILE A 322 0.55 18.42 3.24
CA ILE A 322 -0.21 18.57 2.02
C ILE A 322 -1.13 17.35 1.89
N SER A 323 -2.41 17.59 1.64
CA SER A 323 -3.37 16.58 1.21
C SER A 323 -3.97 16.99 -0.13
N THR A 324 -4.20 16.04 -1.04
CA THR A 324 -4.81 16.32 -2.36
C THR A 324 -6.16 15.64 -2.56
N HIS A 325 -6.67 14.95 -1.53
CA HIS A 325 -7.91 14.18 -1.61
C HIS A 325 -8.80 14.41 -0.38
N ILE A 326 -8.72 13.54 0.63
CA ILE A 326 -9.55 13.60 1.82
C ILE A 326 -8.66 13.70 3.05
N LEU A 327 -8.99 14.65 3.92
CA LEU A 327 -8.41 14.79 5.25
C LEU A 327 -9.52 15.17 6.24
N MET A 328 -9.53 14.52 7.39
CA MET A 328 -10.48 14.81 8.47
C MET A 328 -9.71 15.28 9.69
N ILE A 329 -10.12 16.44 10.23
CA ILE A 329 -9.56 17.02 11.45
C ILE A 329 -10.65 17.14 12.51
N GLU A 330 -10.29 16.91 13.77
CA GLU A 330 -11.14 17.14 14.93
C GLU A 330 -10.70 18.44 15.61
N GLU A 331 -11.60 19.42 15.68
CA GLU A 331 -11.38 20.74 16.31
C GLU A 331 -12.51 20.97 17.33
N GLY A 332 -12.18 21.05 18.62
CA GLY A 332 -13.18 21.27 19.68
C GLY A 332 -14.23 20.16 19.81
N GLY A 333 -13.88 18.91 19.53
CA GLY A 333 -14.80 17.76 19.55
C GLY A 333 -15.71 17.62 18.33
N VAL A 334 -15.49 18.46 17.30
CA VAL A 334 -16.22 18.39 16.03
C VAL A 334 -15.28 17.91 14.93
N THR A 335 -15.62 16.80 14.29
CA THR A 335 -14.93 16.32 13.09
C THR A 335 -15.34 17.13 11.86
N LYS A 336 -14.35 17.63 11.13
CA LYS A 336 -14.50 18.36 9.87
C LYS A 336 -13.79 17.60 8.77
N THR A 337 -14.49 17.34 7.67
CA THR A 337 -13.91 16.76 6.45
C THR A 337 -13.47 17.87 5.51
N LEU A 338 -12.21 17.83 5.12
CA LEU A 338 -11.57 18.70 4.15
C LEU A 338 -11.38 17.90 2.85
N MET A 339 -11.89 18.43 1.75
CA MET A 339 -11.89 17.78 0.44
C MET A 339 -10.93 18.50 -0.52
N GLY A 340 -10.29 17.74 -1.40
CA GLY A 340 -9.36 18.23 -2.40
C GLY A 340 -8.03 18.68 -1.80
N ASP A 341 -7.42 19.67 -2.45
CA ASP A 341 -6.12 20.20 -2.06
C ASP A 341 -6.20 21.00 -0.76
N GLN A 342 -5.36 20.64 0.20
CA GLN A 342 -5.26 21.24 1.52
C GLN A 342 -3.79 21.45 1.91
N LEU A 343 -3.50 22.57 2.56
CA LEU A 343 -2.21 22.84 3.18
C LEU A 343 -2.42 23.12 4.68
N LEU A 344 -1.70 22.37 5.52
CA LEU A 344 -1.79 22.46 6.97
C LEU A 344 -0.41 22.75 7.55
N LEU A 345 -0.38 23.56 8.62
CA LEU A 345 0.78 23.65 9.50
C LEU A 345 0.58 22.65 10.64
N MET A 346 1.46 21.66 10.71
CA MET A 346 1.56 20.68 11.76
C MET A 346 2.38 21.23 12.91
N LYS A 347 2.14 20.69 14.11
CA LYS A 347 3.05 20.91 15.23
C LYS A 347 4.37 20.17 14.95
N THR A 348 5.48 20.82 15.27
CA THR A 348 6.82 20.26 15.08
C THR A 348 6.96 18.89 15.74
N GLU A 349 7.50 17.91 15.00
CA GLU A 349 7.71 16.51 15.42
C GLU A 349 6.45 15.72 15.83
N ASP A 350 5.25 16.29 15.71
CA ASP A 350 3.99 15.60 16.03
C ASP A 350 3.31 15.13 14.75
N GLU A 351 2.91 13.85 14.68
CA GLU A 351 2.34 13.26 13.48
C GLU A 351 0.85 13.62 13.26
N ARG A 352 0.14 14.13 14.28
CA ARG A 352 -1.32 14.35 14.23
C ARG A 352 -1.79 15.76 14.54
N GLN A 353 -1.04 16.53 15.32
CA GLN A 353 -1.48 17.84 15.80
C GLN A 353 -1.32 18.91 14.72
N VAL A 354 -2.38 19.69 14.51
CA VAL A 354 -2.47 20.77 13.53
C VAL A 354 -2.54 22.10 14.27
N GLU A 355 -1.66 23.02 13.90
CA GLU A 355 -1.59 24.39 14.44
C GLU A 355 -2.27 25.42 13.55
N ALA A 356 -2.35 25.16 12.24
CA ALA A 356 -3.08 26.02 11.32
C ALA A 356 -3.55 25.29 10.07
N VAL A 357 -4.62 25.81 9.48
CA VAL A 357 -5.08 25.43 8.14
C VAL A 357 -4.93 26.64 7.22
N PHE A 358 -4.36 26.43 6.04
CA PHE A 358 -4.26 27.45 5.01
C PHE A 358 -5.42 27.36 4.02
N PHE A 359 -5.80 28.49 3.44
CA PHE A 359 -6.92 28.59 2.48
C PHE A 359 -6.61 29.63 1.40
N GLU A 360 -7.29 29.49 0.25
CA GLU A 360 -7.14 30.41 -0.88
C GLU A 360 -7.76 31.77 -0.56
N THR A 361 -7.23 32.83 -1.19
CA THR A 361 -7.86 34.15 -1.14
C THR A 361 -9.10 34.12 -2.04
N ALA A 362 -10.26 34.50 -1.48
CA ALA A 362 -11.54 34.53 -2.20
C ALA A 362 -11.56 35.54 -3.37
#